data_AF-A0A6B2E3V8-F1
#
_entry.id   AF-A0A6B2E3V8-F1
#
_cell.length_a   1.000
_cell.length_b   1.000
_cell.length_c   1.000
_cell.angle_alpha   90.00
_cell.angle_beta   90.00
_cell.angle_gamma   90.00
#
_symmetry.space_group_name_H-M   'P 1'
#
loop_
_entity.id
_entity.type
_entity.pdbx_description
1 polymer ?
#
loop_
_entity_poly.entity_id
_entity_poly.type
_entity_poly.pdbx_seq_one_letter_code
_entity_poly.pdbx_strand_id
1 'polypeptide(L)'
;LSATARRSPAGTPLADRVYVPPGSAAVVEAMPSAQAPSGTLTLVTDMGRRYALSAPEVLKMLGYPSDRVLRLPAGLVARLPEGPGLDPAAARNQAVGG
;
A
#
# COMPACT_ATOMS: atom_id res chain seq x y z
N LEU A 1 5.17 -2.58 17.36
CA LEU A 1 4.61 -1.21 17.37
C LEU A 1 5.61 -0.31 16.66
N SER A 2 5.34 0.11 15.42
CA SER A 2 6.24 1.03 14.69
C SER A 2 5.62 2.42 14.66
N ALA A 3 6.35 3.43 15.12
CA ALA A 3 5.94 4.84 15.03
C ALA A 3 6.25 5.38 13.63
N THR A 4 5.26 6.02 13.03
CA THR A 4 5.35 6.60 11.68
C THR A 4 6.05 7.97 11.72
N ALA A 5 6.74 8.38 10.64
CA ALA A 5 7.26 9.75 10.54
C ALA A 5 6.12 10.79 10.64
N ARG A 6 6.38 12.04 11.04
CA ARG A 6 5.29 12.99 11.32
C ARG A 6 4.51 13.44 10.06
N ARG A 7 5.11 13.40 8.86
CA ARG A 7 4.50 13.76 7.55
C ARG A 7 5.10 12.97 6.38
N SER A 8 4.34 12.81 5.29
CA SER A 8 4.82 12.31 3.99
C SER A 8 5.63 13.37 3.22
N PRO A 9 6.40 12.98 2.17
CA PRO A 9 7.05 13.96 1.28
C PRO A 9 6.07 14.95 0.62
N ALA A 10 4.82 14.53 0.42
CA ALA A 10 3.73 15.37 -0.09
C ALA A 10 3.04 16.23 1.00
N GLY A 11 3.57 16.26 2.22
CA GLY A 11 3.06 17.08 3.32
C GLY A 11 1.84 16.51 4.07
N THR A 12 1.39 15.31 3.73
CA THR A 12 0.26 14.65 4.41
C THR A 12 0.68 14.22 5.83
N PRO A 13 -0.07 14.56 6.90
CA PRO A 13 0.19 14.02 8.23
C PRO A 13 0.08 12.49 8.19
N LEU A 14 1.07 11.77 8.69
CA LEU A 14 0.96 10.31 8.73
C LEU A 14 0.11 9.86 9.92
N ALA A 15 -0.42 8.64 9.84
CA ALA A 15 -1.14 8.03 10.95
C ALA A 15 -0.19 7.84 12.14
N ASP A 16 -0.63 8.14 13.35
CA ASP A 16 0.19 7.96 14.56
C ASP A 16 0.50 6.48 14.83
N ARG A 17 -0.43 5.59 14.45
CA ARG A 17 -0.31 4.13 14.59
C ARG A 17 -1.00 3.40 13.45
N VAL A 18 -0.32 2.37 12.94
CA VAL A 18 -0.89 1.38 12.01
C VAL A 18 -0.60 0.00 12.61
N TYR A 19 -1.61 -0.88 12.61
CA TYR A 19 -1.46 -2.25 13.08
C TYR A 19 -1.94 -3.22 12.00
N VAL A 20 -1.04 -4.11 11.60
CA VAL A 20 -1.32 -5.29 10.79
C VAL A 20 -0.61 -6.45 11.49
N PRO A 21 -1.23 -7.64 11.60
CA PRO A 21 -0.60 -8.77 12.26
C PRO A 21 0.79 -9.08 11.66
N PRO A 22 1.81 -9.40 12.49
CA PRO A 22 3.15 -9.70 11.99
C PRO A 22 3.15 -10.82 10.93
N GLY A 23 4.00 -10.67 9.91
CA GLY A 23 4.12 -11.63 8.81
C GLY A 23 2.92 -11.64 7.85
N SER A 24 2.05 -10.63 7.93
CA SER A 24 0.90 -10.48 7.05
C SER A 24 0.83 -9.10 6.41
N ALA A 25 -0.01 -8.99 5.40
CA ALA A 25 -0.32 -7.72 4.76
C ALA A 25 -1.82 -7.62 4.46
N ALA A 26 -2.36 -6.41 4.52
CA ALA A 26 -3.71 -6.10 4.10
C ALA A 26 -3.71 -5.69 2.63
N VAL A 27 -4.65 -6.22 1.86
CA VAL A 27 -4.91 -5.78 0.49
C VAL A 27 -5.97 -4.69 0.54
N VAL A 28 -5.60 -3.50 0.07
CA VAL A 28 -6.45 -2.31 0.11
C VAL A 28 -6.66 -1.78 -1.30
N GLU A 29 -7.89 -1.42 -1.64
CA GLU A 29 -8.20 -0.61 -2.82
C GLU A 29 -8.42 0.84 -2.36
N ALA A 30 -7.49 1.72 -2.71
CA ALA A 30 -7.52 3.13 -2.37
C ALA A 30 -8.48 3.88 -3.31
N MET A 31 -9.71 4.11 -2.85
CA MET A 31 -10.79 4.71 -3.62
C MET A 31 -10.64 6.23 -3.69
N PRO A 32 -10.63 6.85 -4.89
CA PRO A 32 -10.52 8.30 -5.02
C PRO A 32 -11.79 9.04 -4.58
N SER A 33 -12.96 8.39 -4.66
CA SER A 33 -14.24 8.85 -4.12
C SER A 33 -15.15 7.67 -3.81
N ALA A 34 -16.24 7.90 -3.08
CA ALA A 34 -17.19 6.85 -2.72
C ALA A 34 -17.96 6.27 -3.94
N GLN A 35 -18.08 7.06 -5.01
CA GLN A 35 -18.78 6.68 -6.25
C GLN A 35 -17.83 6.20 -7.34
N ALA A 36 -16.51 6.22 -7.11
CA ALA A 36 -15.55 5.77 -8.12
C ALA A 36 -15.75 4.27 -8.37
N PRO A 37 -15.68 3.81 -9.64
CA PRO A 37 -15.85 2.40 -9.98
C PRO A 37 -14.69 1.53 -9.48
N SER A 38 -13.50 2.13 -9.34
CA SER A 38 -12.27 1.46 -8.89
C SER A 38 -11.30 2.44 -8.23
N GLY A 39 -10.34 1.87 -7.52
CA GLY A 39 -9.23 2.59 -6.90
C GLY A 39 -7.88 1.97 -7.21
N THR A 40 -6.84 2.45 -6.53
CA THR A 40 -5.49 1.90 -6.66
C THR A 40 -5.28 0.74 -5.68
N LEU A 41 -4.98 -0.45 -6.20
CA LEU A 41 -4.62 -1.58 -5.34
C LEU A 41 -3.29 -1.32 -4.65
N THR A 42 -3.28 -1.55 -3.34
CA THR A 42 -2.19 -1.20 -2.44
C THR A 42 -2.03 -2.28 -1.39
N LEU A 43 -0.80 -2.78 -1.22
CA LEU A 43 -0.44 -3.67 -0.11
C LEU A 43 0.00 -2.85 1.09
N VAL A 44 -0.60 -3.12 2.26
CA VAL A 44 -0.21 -2.53 3.54
C VAL A 44 0.41 -3.60 4.41
N THR A 45 1.70 -3.44 4.70
CA THR A 45 2.49 -4.43 5.45
C THR A 45 2.38 -4.23 6.97
N ASP A 46 2.82 -5.23 7.74
CA ASP A 46 3.03 -5.18 9.20
C ASP A 46 4.04 -4.11 9.67
N MET A 47 4.88 -3.61 8.76
CA MET A 47 5.71 -2.43 8.99
C MET A 47 4.92 -1.11 8.93
N GLY A 48 3.62 -1.16 8.63
CA GLY A 48 2.75 0.01 8.50
C GLY A 48 2.98 0.81 7.22
N ARG A 49 3.72 0.27 6.23
CA ARG A 49 4.02 0.92 4.96
C ARG A 49 3.08 0.46 3.86
N ARG A 50 2.73 1.37 2.96
CA ARG A 50 1.91 1.11 1.77
C ARG A 50 2.74 0.96 0.51
N TYR A 51 2.37 0.03 -0.36
CA TYR A 51 3.03 -0.24 -1.63
C TYR A 51 1.96 -0.38 -2.72
N ALA A 52 1.93 0.55 -3.68
CA ALA A 52 0.97 0.51 -4.77
C ALA A 52 1.33 -0.59 -5.78
N LEU A 53 0.34 -1.30 -6.29
CA LEU A 53 0.54 -2.34 -7.32
C LEU A 53 0.44 -1.71 -8.71
N SER A 54 1.27 -2.20 -9.64
CA SER A 54 1.18 -1.77 -11.05
C SER A 54 -0.04 -2.35 -11.78
N ALA A 55 -0.53 -3.53 -11.35
CA ALA A 55 -1.70 -4.19 -11.91
C ALA A 55 -2.35 -5.16 -10.89
N PRO A 56 -3.66 -5.47 -11.00
CA PRO A 56 -4.35 -6.41 -10.11
C PRO A 56 -3.74 -7.81 -10.06
N GLU A 57 -3.20 -8.28 -11.18
CA GLU A 57 -2.60 -9.61 -11.36
C GLU A 57 -1.36 -9.80 -10.48
N VAL A 58 -0.73 -8.69 -10.06
CA VAL A 58 0.41 -8.70 -9.13
C VAL A 58 0.02 -9.31 -7.78
N LEU A 59 -1.24 -9.16 -7.33
CA LEU A 59 -1.71 -9.83 -6.10
C LEU A 59 -1.54 -11.34 -6.17
N LYS A 60 -1.94 -11.94 -7.30
CA LYS A 60 -1.84 -13.37 -7.52
C LYS A 60 -0.37 -13.82 -7.57
N MET A 61 0.50 -13.04 -8.23
CA MET A 61 1.94 -13.32 -8.25
C MET A 61 2.55 -13.32 -6.85
N LEU A 62 2.06 -12.43 -5.98
CA LEU A 62 2.48 -12.31 -4.59
C LEU A 62 1.76 -13.29 -3.64
N GLY A 63 0.84 -14.12 -4.15
CA GLY A 63 0.10 -15.11 -3.35
C GLY A 63 -1.08 -14.55 -2.54
N TYR A 64 -1.52 -13.31 -2.81
CA TYR A 64 -2.67 -12.71 -2.14
C TYR A 64 -3.98 -13.02 -2.88
N PRO A 65 -5.05 -13.36 -2.15
CA PRO A 65 -6.34 -13.62 -2.77
C PRO A 65 -7.06 -12.31 -3.10
N SER A 66 -7.79 -12.28 -4.22
CA SER A 66 -8.47 -11.08 -4.73
C SER A 66 -9.87 -10.85 -4.12
N ASP A 67 -10.34 -11.76 -3.26
CA ASP A 67 -11.66 -11.71 -2.62
C ASP A 67 -11.67 -10.93 -1.29
N ARG A 68 -10.49 -10.65 -0.71
CA ARG A 68 -10.32 -9.93 0.56
C ARG A 68 -9.70 -8.55 0.39
N VAL A 69 -10.27 -7.77 -0.53
CA VAL A 69 -9.83 -6.40 -0.79
C VAL A 69 -10.64 -5.42 0.06
N LEU A 70 -9.95 -4.65 0.91
CA LEU A 70 -10.57 -3.59 1.70
C LEU A 70 -10.64 -2.30 0.90
N ARG A 71 -11.85 -1.80 0.65
CA ARG A 71 -12.06 -0.50 -0.01
C ARG A 71 -11.98 0.61 1.02
N LEU A 72 -10.97 1.48 0.89
CA LEU A 72 -10.75 2.61 1.80
C LEU A 72 -10.59 3.91 1.01
N PRO A 73 -11.05 5.06 1.53
CA PRO A 73 -10.76 6.35 0.92
C PRO A 73 -9.26 6.58 0.75
N ALA A 74 -8.84 7.04 -0.43
CA ALA A 74 -7.44 7.30 -0.74
C ALA A 74 -6.78 8.27 0.25
N GLY A 75 -7.53 9.22 0.79
CA GLY A 75 -7.05 10.15 1.83
C GLY A 75 -6.69 9.49 3.16
N LEU A 76 -7.29 8.35 3.51
CA LEU A 76 -6.89 7.53 4.66
C LEU A 76 -5.64 6.71 4.33
N VAL A 77 -5.60 6.10 3.15
CA VAL A 77 -4.45 5.30 2.70
C VAL A 77 -3.18 6.17 2.57
N ALA A 78 -3.33 7.43 2.14
CA ALA A 78 -2.23 8.39 2.03
C ALA A 78 -1.56 8.74 3.38
N ARG A 79 -2.17 8.38 4.51
CA ARG A 79 -1.61 8.54 5.86
C ARG A 79 -0.53 7.51 6.19
N LEU A 80 -0.36 6.49 5.36
CA LEU A 80 0.70 5.50 5.51
C LEU A 80 1.96 5.93 4.77
N PRO A 81 3.17 5.67 5.31
CA PRO A 81 4.42 5.88 4.59
C PRO A 81 4.41 5.12 3.27
N GLU A 82 4.84 5.81 2.23
CA GLU A 82 4.94 5.25 0.89
C GLU A 82 6.20 4.41 0.74
N GLY A 83 6.04 3.23 0.14
CA GLY A 83 7.12 2.42 -0.40
C GLY A 83 7.17 2.49 -1.93
N PRO A 84 8.20 1.89 -2.54
CA PRO A 84 8.25 1.73 -4.00
C PRO A 84 7.02 0.96 -4.51
N GLY A 85 6.61 1.24 -5.74
CA GLY A 85 5.55 0.46 -6.40
C GLY A 85 5.97 -1.00 -6.57
N LEU A 86 5.02 -1.91 -6.42
CA LEU A 86 5.18 -3.34 -6.71
C LEU A 86 4.87 -3.56 -8.18
N ASP A 87 5.94 -3.56 -8.97
CA ASP A 87 5.89 -3.78 -10.41
C ASP A 87 6.86 -4.90 -10.83
N PRO A 88 6.37 -6.00 -11.42
CA PRO A 88 7.22 -7.08 -11.93
C PRO A 88 8.23 -6.63 -12.99
N ALA A 89 7.91 -5.60 -13.78
CA ALA A 89 8.85 -5.09 -14.77
C ALA A 89 10.01 -4.35 -14.09
N ALA A 90 9.71 -3.43 -13.17
CA ALA A 90 10.73 -2.76 -12.35
C ALA A 90 11.58 -3.74 -11.53
N ALA A 91 11.00 -4.83 -11.02
CA ALA A 91 11.70 -5.85 -10.22
C ALA A 91 12.80 -6.60 -10.99
N ARG A 92 12.81 -6.56 -12.32
CA ARG A 92 13.88 -7.13 -13.15
C ARG A 92 15.13 -6.28 -13.18
N ASN A 93 15.00 -4.99 -12.84
CA ASN A 93 16.13 -4.09 -12.78
C ASN A 93 16.86 -4.29 -11.47
N GLN A 94 18.18 -4.16 -11.49
CA GLN A 94 18.95 -4.14 -10.25
C GLN A 94 18.51 -2.95 -9.41
N ALA A 95 18.27 -3.19 -8.12
CA ALA A 95 18.14 -2.10 -7.18
C ALA A 95 19.49 -1.39 -7.12
N VAL A 96 19.54 -0.14 -7.58
CA VAL A 96 20.72 0.70 -7.32
C VAL A 96 20.72 0.90 -5.80
N GLY A 97 21.69 0.27 -5.12
CA GLY A 97 21.81 0.30 -3.67
C GLY A 97 21.86 1.74 -3.15
N GLY A 98 21.12 1.99 -2.07
CA GLY A 98 21.17 3.23 -1.29
C GLY A 98 22.37 3.29 -0.35
#